data_AF-A0A9D3XLD1-F1
#
_entry.id   AF-A0A9D3XLD1-F1
#
_cell.length_a   1.000
_cell.length_b   1.000
_cell.length_c   1.000
_cell.angle_alpha   90.00
_cell.angle_beta   90.00
_cell.angle_gamma   90.00
#
_symmetry.space_group_name_H-M   'P 1'
#
loop_
_entity.id
_entity.type
_entity.pdbx_description
1 polymer ?
#
loop_
_entity_poly.entity_id
_entity_poly.type
_entity_poly.pdbx_seq_one_letter_code
_entity_poly.pdbx_strand_id
1 'polypeptide(L)'
;MHRQLLMDGSAAARGTVCKEMRKKKPDQGKAFEVTSKWDSSNHFLPSGSFISFTDWRFIHRARLNCVPLNGAIRHGNPDKRCRKCGYTMETLPHILCSCRPHGRAWQLRHNAVQDHLVKAIAPHLGEIAVNRAIPGTDSLLHPDIVVTDEDRKKIILVDVTVPFENRTTAFRQARARKLEKYAPLADTLRAKGYEVYTDALIVGALGAWDPLNE
;
A
#
# COMPACT_ATOMS: atom_id res chain seq x y z
N MET A 1 3.67 -27.20 23.64
CA MET A 1 4.83 -27.19 22.72
C MET A 1 4.54 -27.77 21.33
N HIS A 2 3.65 -28.76 21.16
CA HIS A 2 3.41 -29.40 19.86
C HIS A 2 2.57 -28.62 18.82
N ARG A 3 1.83 -27.58 19.26
CA ARG A 3 0.93 -26.79 18.40
C ARG A 3 1.63 -25.64 17.64
N GLN A 4 2.78 -25.18 18.13
CA GLN A 4 3.59 -24.11 17.50
C GLN A 4 4.33 -24.66 16.26
N LEU A 5 4.94 -25.84 16.39
CA LEU A 5 5.70 -26.51 15.31
C LEU A 5 4.85 -26.88 14.08
N LEU A 6 3.54 -27.14 14.25
CA LEU A 6 2.61 -27.41 13.14
C LEU A 6 2.20 -26.15 12.36
N MET A 7 2.16 -24.98 13.03
CA MET A 7 1.88 -23.70 12.38
C MET A 7 3.11 -23.20 11.61
N ASP A 8 4.31 -23.37 12.19
CA ASP A 8 5.58 -22.96 11.58
C ASP A 8 5.91 -23.82 10.34
N GLY A 9 5.64 -25.13 10.37
CA GLY A 9 5.78 -26.02 9.21
C GLY A 9 4.81 -25.68 8.07
N SER A 10 3.63 -25.12 8.39
CA SER A 10 2.63 -24.72 7.39
C SER A 10 3.00 -23.40 6.71
N ALA A 11 3.57 -22.43 7.42
CA ALA A 11 4.04 -21.17 6.84
C ALA A 11 5.25 -21.39 5.91
N ALA A 12 6.21 -22.21 6.32
CA ALA A 12 7.37 -22.58 5.49
C ALA A 12 6.95 -23.35 4.22
N ALA A 13 6.05 -24.32 4.33
CA ALA A 13 5.52 -25.07 3.19
C ALA A 13 4.72 -24.18 2.22
N ARG A 14 3.89 -23.26 2.73
CA ARG A 14 3.19 -22.25 1.93
C ARG A 14 4.16 -21.34 1.19
N GLY A 15 5.25 -20.92 1.86
CA GLY A 15 6.31 -20.11 1.26
C GLY A 15 7.03 -20.81 0.10
N THR A 16 7.26 -22.13 0.21
CA THR A 16 7.93 -22.93 -0.82
C THR A 16 7.04 -23.16 -2.05
N VAL A 17 5.77 -23.55 -1.86
CA VAL A 17 4.80 -23.75 -2.97
C VAL A 17 4.59 -22.46 -3.75
N CYS A 18 4.50 -21.32 -3.07
CA CYS A 18 4.30 -20.03 -3.72
C CYS A 18 5.54 -19.52 -4.45
N LYS A 19 6.75 -19.81 -3.95
CA LYS A 19 8.02 -19.54 -4.67
C LYS A 19 8.10 -20.34 -5.98
N GLU A 20 7.69 -21.61 -5.97
CA GLU A 20 7.71 -22.45 -7.17
C GLU A 20 6.64 -22.06 -8.20
N MET A 21 5.42 -21.74 -7.75
CA MET A 21 4.37 -21.19 -8.64
C MET A 21 4.79 -19.86 -9.27
N ARG A 22 5.51 -19.00 -8.54
CA ARG A 22 6.02 -17.70 -9.02
C ARG A 22 7.01 -17.86 -10.18
N LYS A 23 7.84 -18.91 -10.18
CA LYS A 23 8.76 -19.22 -11.29
C LYS A 23 8.01 -19.69 -12.54
N LYS A 24 6.91 -20.45 -12.37
CA LYS A 24 6.10 -20.99 -13.49
C LYS A 24 5.07 -19.99 -14.04
N LYS A 25 4.68 -18.97 -13.27
CA LYS A 25 3.61 -18.00 -13.59
C LYS A 25 4.03 -16.56 -13.30
N PRO A 26 4.83 -15.94 -14.20
CA PRO A 26 5.47 -14.64 -13.93
C PRO A 26 4.51 -13.46 -13.80
N ASP A 27 3.30 -13.60 -14.34
CA ASP A 27 2.25 -12.57 -14.31
C ASP A 27 1.30 -12.73 -13.12
N GLN A 28 0.86 -13.95 -12.83
CA GLN A 28 -0.06 -14.24 -11.72
C GLN A 28 0.61 -14.22 -10.33
N GLY A 29 1.95 -14.29 -10.28
CA GLY A 29 2.69 -14.30 -9.01
C GLY A 29 3.07 -12.92 -8.45
N LYS A 30 2.78 -11.81 -9.16
CA LYS A 30 3.27 -10.46 -8.79
C LYS A 30 2.70 -9.96 -7.47
N ALA A 31 1.38 -9.97 -7.33
CA ALA A 31 0.72 -9.52 -6.09
C ALA A 31 0.98 -10.52 -4.96
N PHE A 32 0.95 -11.82 -5.27
CA PHE A 32 1.18 -12.86 -4.28
C PHE A 32 2.56 -12.76 -3.60
N GLU A 33 3.61 -12.39 -4.37
CA GLU A 33 4.94 -12.14 -3.83
C GLU A 33 4.95 -11.14 -2.67
N VAL A 34 4.10 -10.12 -2.73
CA VAL A 34 4.03 -9.06 -1.72
C VAL A 34 3.10 -9.49 -0.59
N THR A 35 1.91 -9.99 -0.93
CA THR A 35 0.91 -10.40 0.08
C THR A 35 1.41 -11.56 0.95
N SER A 36 2.33 -12.41 0.47
CA SER A 36 2.85 -13.52 1.27
C SER A 36 3.91 -13.12 2.29
N LYS A 37 4.31 -11.84 2.34
CA LYS A 37 5.38 -11.38 3.24
C LYS A 37 4.90 -11.02 4.64
N TRP A 38 3.61 -10.77 4.79
CA TRP A 38 3.03 -10.38 6.06
C TRP A 38 1.63 -10.96 6.23
N ASP A 39 1.36 -11.50 7.42
CA ASP A 39 0.13 -12.25 7.69
C ASP A 39 -1.13 -11.39 7.62
N SER A 40 -1.05 -10.10 8.01
CA SER A 40 -2.20 -9.18 7.93
C SER A 40 -2.75 -9.05 6.50
N SER A 41 -1.91 -9.24 5.48
CA SER A 41 -2.31 -9.24 4.06
C SER A 41 -3.27 -10.38 3.69
N ASN A 42 -3.31 -11.44 4.50
CA ASN A 42 -4.03 -12.68 4.22
C ASN A 42 -4.92 -13.13 5.39
N HIS A 43 -5.13 -12.29 6.41
CA HIS A 43 -5.87 -12.67 7.62
C HIS A 43 -7.31 -13.12 7.32
N PHE A 44 -7.92 -12.63 6.24
CA PHE A 44 -9.26 -13.01 5.81
C PHE A 44 -9.33 -14.37 5.10
N LEU A 45 -8.19 -14.97 4.71
CA LEU A 45 -8.18 -16.25 3.98
C LEU A 45 -8.72 -17.43 4.81
N PRO A 46 -8.34 -17.59 6.10
CA PRO A 46 -8.78 -18.76 6.87
C PRO A 46 -10.21 -18.62 7.39
N SER A 47 -10.62 -17.42 7.81
CA SER A 47 -11.90 -17.22 8.51
C SER A 47 -12.96 -16.49 7.68
N GLY A 48 -12.58 -15.80 6.60
CA GLY A 48 -13.48 -14.89 5.88
C GLY A 48 -13.90 -13.66 6.69
N SER A 49 -13.27 -13.40 7.84
CA SER A 49 -13.58 -12.23 8.67
C SER A 49 -13.15 -10.94 7.97
N PHE A 50 -13.88 -9.85 8.24
CA PHE A 50 -13.59 -8.49 7.75
C PHE A 50 -13.56 -8.34 6.22
N ILE A 51 -14.16 -9.26 5.47
CA ILE A 51 -14.33 -9.17 4.02
C ILE A 51 -15.74 -9.58 3.62
N SER A 52 -16.34 -8.84 2.69
CA SER A 52 -17.62 -9.23 2.10
C SER A 52 -17.43 -10.40 1.12
N PHE A 53 -18.48 -11.18 0.86
CA PHE A 53 -18.42 -12.24 -0.14
C PHE A 53 -18.10 -11.70 -1.55
N THR A 54 -18.59 -10.49 -1.88
CA THR A 54 -18.30 -9.81 -3.15
C THR A 54 -16.82 -9.45 -3.26
N ASP A 55 -16.22 -8.90 -2.21
CA ASP A 55 -14.81 -8.54 -2.18
C ASP A 55 -13.92 -9.77 -2.22
N TRP A 56 -14.32 -10.84 -1.53
CA TRP A 56 -13.62 -12.13 -1.58
C TRP A 56 -13.56 -12.68 -3.02
N ARG A 57 -14.68 -12.67 -3.75
CA ARG A 57 -14.69 -13.15 -5.16
C ARG A 57 -13.82 -12.29 -6.07
N PHE A 58 -13.77 -10.98 -5.81
CA PHE A 58 -12.96 -10.04 -6.57
C PHE A 58 -11.46 -10.21 -6.26
N ILE A 59 -11.08 -10.21 -4.98
CA ILE A 59 -9.69 -10.08 -4.55
C ILE A 59 -8.82 -11.25 -5.01
N HIS A 60 -9.36 -12.48 -4.99
CA HIS A 60 -8.65 -13.67 -5.47
C HIS A 60 -8.33 -13.59 -6.96
N ARG A 61 -9.32 -13.18 -7.77
CA ARG A 61 -9.12 -12.99 -9.21
C ARG A 61 -8.15 -11.85 -9.47
N ALA A 62 -8.24 -10.76 -8.71
CA ALA A 62 -7.38 -9.60 -8.87
C ALA A 62 -5.91 -9.93 -8.53
N ARG A 63 -5.65 -10.60 -7.40
CA ARG A 63 -4.29 -11.02 -7.00
C ARG A 63 -3.64 -11.98 -7.99
N LEU A 64 -4.45 -12.80 -8.67
CA LEU A 64 -3.98 -13.73 -9.72
C LEU A 64 -3.99 -13.12 -11.14
N ASN A 65 -4.30 -11.84 -11.30
CA ASN A 65 -4.49 -11.19 -12.61
C ASN A 65 -5.48 -11.93 -13.54
N CYS A 66 -6.55 -12.47 -12.96
CA CYS A 66 -7.63 -13.21 -13.65
C CYS A 66 -8.93 -12.39 -13.76
N VAL A 67 -8.88 -11.08 -13.53
CA VAL A 67 -10.03 -10.19 -13.78
C VAL A 67 -10.17 -10.00 -15.30
N PRO A 68 -11.39 -10.13 -15.86
CA PRO A 68 -11.62 -10.02 -17.30
C PRO A 68 -11.51 -8.55 -17.75
N LEU A 69 -10.27 -8.11 -17.94
CA LEU A 69 -9.91 -6.81 -18.49
C LEU A 69 -9.43 -6.97 -19.93
N ASN A 70 -9.69 -5.97 -20.77
CA ASN A 70 -9.32 -5.99 -22.18
C ASN A 70 -7.82 -6.23 -22.38
N GLY A 71 -6.98 -5.62 -21.54
CA GLY A 71 -5.53 -5.80 -21.54
C GLY A 71 -5.05 -7.18 -21.09
N ALA A 72 -5.90 -7.98 -20.43
CA ALA A 72 -5.56 -9.33 -19.98
C ALA A 72 -5.87 -10.43 -21.02
N ILE A 73 -6.65 -10.12 -22.06
CA ILE A 73 -7.00 -11.08 -23.12
C ILE A 73 -5.73 -11.43 -23.91
N ARG A 74 -5.40 -12.72 -24.05
CA ARG A 74 -4.16 -13.18 -24.71
C ARG A 74 -4.32 -13.61 -26.17
N HIS A 75 -5.53 -14.01 -26.55
CA HIS A 75 -5.81 -14.58 -27.86
C HIS A 75 -6.67 -13.64 -28.71
N GLY A 76 -6.44 -13.71 -30.03
CA GLY A 76 -7.11 -12.84 -31.02
C GLY A 76 -6.57 -11.41 -31.05
N ASN A 77 -7.28 -10.54 -31.78
CA ASN A 77 -6.98 -9.11 -31.90
C ASN A 77 -8.11 -8.22 -31.32
N PRO A 78 -8.50 -8.40 -30.04
CA PRO A 78 -9.55 -7.58 -29.44
C PRO A 78 -9.01 -6.18 -29.08
N ASP A 79 -9.90 -5.20 -29.00
CA ASP A 79 -9.57 -3.87 -28.48
C ASP A 79 -9.04 -3.98 -27.04
N LYS A 80 -7.84 -3.45 -26.81
CA LYS A 80 -7.16 -3.45 -25.50
C LYS A 80 -7.46 -2.22 -24.66
N ARG A 81 -8.13 -1.23 -25.25
CA ARG A 81 -8.36 0.06 -24.59
C ARG A 81 -9.25 -0.10 -23.36
N CYS A 82 -9.02 0.80 -22.41
CA CYS A 82 -9.83 0.92 -21.20
C CYS A 82 -11.28 1.28 -21.56
N ARG A 83 -12.23 0.46 -21.10
CA ARG A 83 -13.66 0.65 -21.32
C ARG A 83 -14.23 1.91 -20.64
N LYS A 84 -13.47 2.50 -19.70
CA LYS A 84 -13.89 3.67 -18.93
C LYS A 84 -13.27 4.98 -19.40
N CYS A 85 -12.00 4.98 -19.79
CA CYS A 85 -11.30 6.22 -20.17
C CYS A 85 -10.56 6.18 -21.50
N GLY A 86 -10.61 5.07 -22.24
CA GLY A 86 -9.95 4.95 -23.54
C GLY A 86 -8.42 4.81 -23.51
N TYR A 87 -7.79 4.74 -22.33
CA TYR A 87 -6.35 4.47 -22.20
C TYR A 87 -5.93 3.21 -22.95
N THR A 88 -4.72 3.17 -23.51
CA THR A 88 -4.27 2.17 -24.50
C THR A 88 -4.37 0.73 -24.01
N MET A 89 -4.16 0.47 -22.72
CA MET A 89 -4.28 -0.87 -22.13
C MET A 89 -5.09 -0.89 -20.84
N GLU A 90 -6.21 -1.61 -20.86
CA GLU A 90 -7.02 -1.88 -19.67
C GLU A 90 -6.37 -2.98 -18.79
N THR A 91 -5.56 -2.56 -17.83
CA THR A 91 -4.87 -3.46 -16.90
C THR A 91 -5.31 -3.21 -15.46
N LEU A 92 -5.04 -4.15 -14.54
CA LEU A 92 -5.31 -3.94 -13.11
C LEU A 92 -4.58 -2.71 -12.53
N PRO A 93 -3.26 -2.50 -12.77
CA PRO A 93 -2.59 -1.27 -12.35
C PRO A 93 -3.29 -0.02 -12.88
N HIS A 94 -3.79 -0.07 -14.12
CA HIS A 94 -4.52 1.04 -14.69
C HIS A 94 -5.84 1.29 -13.95
N ILE A 95 -6.75 0.31 -13.91
CA ILE A 95 -8.09 0.49 -13.31
C ILE A 95 -7.99 0.85 -11.81
N LEU A 96 -7.07 0.23 -11.08
CA LEU A 96 -6.99 0.38 -9.63
C LEU A 96 -6.17 1.57 -9.14
N CYS A 97 -5.29 2.14 -9.97
CA CYS A 97 -4.36 3.19 -9.54
C CYS A 97 -4.18 4.37 -10.51
N SER A 98 -4.60 4.31 -11.79
CA SER A 98 -4.33 5.40 -12.75
C SER A 98 -5.44 5.74 -13.76
N CYS A 99 -6.54 4.99 -13.81
CA CYS A 99 -7.75 5.28 -14.59
C CYS A 99 -8.59 6.45 -14.02
N ARG A 100 -8.39 7.67 -14.56
CA ARG A 100 -8.96 8.94 -14.03
C ARG A 100 -10.44 8.90 -13.58
N PRO A 101 -11.38 8.24 -14.29
CA PRO A 101 -12.76 8.13 -13.82
C PRO A 101 -12.94 7.52 -12.42
N HIS A 102 -11.94 6.76 -11.94
CA HIS A 102 -11.93 6.15 -10.61
C HIS A 102 -11.16 6.98 -9.56
N GLY A 103 -10.71 8.19 -9.90
CA GLY A 103 -9.89 9.03 -9.01
C GLY A 103 -10.49 9.24 -7.63
N ARG A 104 -11.81 9.48 -7.55
CA ARG A 104 -12.53 9.62 -6.26
C ARG A 104 -12.44 8.36 -5.41
N ALA A 105 -12.54 7.18 -6.00
CA ALA A 105 -12.45 5.91 -5.29
C ALA A 105 -11.05 5.69 -4.70
N TRP A 106 -9.98 6.07 -5.42
CA TRP A 106 -8.63 5.96 -4.87
C TRP A 106 -8.39 6.95 -3.73
N GLN A 107 -8.91 8.18 -3.84
CA GLN A 107 -8.81 9.15 -2.76
C GLN A 107 -9.58 8.68 -1.52
N LEU A 108 -10.78 8.12 -1.68
CA LEU A 108 -11.53 7.54 -0.57
C LEU A 108 -10.79 6.38 0.10
N ARG A 109 -10.19 5.48 -0.71
CA ARG A 109 -9.36 4.38 -0.20
C ARG A 109 -8.14 4.89 0.56
N HIS A 110 -7.47 5.89 0.03
CA HIS A 110 -6.33 6.55 0.68
C HIS A 110 -6.75 7.15 2.03
N ASN A 111 -7.80 7.96 2.04
CA ASN A 111 -8.30 8.62 3.24
C ASN A 111 -8.74 7.60 4.29
N ALA A 112 -9.36 6.49 3.89
CA ALA A 112 -9.73 5.44 4.85
C ALA A 112 -8.50 4.86 5.57
N VAL A 113 -7.37 4.67 4.87
CA VAL A 113 -6.12 4.21 5.50
C VAL A 113 -5.53 5.29 6.41
N GLN A 114 -5.51 6.54 5.95
CA GLN A 114 -5.07 7.70 6.75
C GLN A 114 -5.89 7.83 8.04
N ASP A 115 -7.22 7.81 7.94
CA ASP A 115 -8.14 7.96 9.08
C ASP A 115 -7.96 6.83 10.09
N HIS A 116 -7.70 5.60 9.62
CA HIS A 116 -7.39 4.47 10.49
C HIS A 116 -6.06 4.65 11.23
N LEU A 117 -5.02 5.12 10.53
CA LEU A 117 -3.73 5.39 11.17
C LEU A 117 -3.85 6.52 12.20
N VAL A 118 -4.51 7.64 11.86
CA VAL A 118 -4.72 8.76 12.79
C VAL A 118 -5.42 8.30 14.07
N LYS A 119 -6.44 7.44 13.98
CA LYS A 119 -7.13 6.86 15.15
C LYS A 119 -6.24 5.94 16.00
N ALA A 120 -5.21 5.35 15.40
CA ALA A 120 -4.30 4.43 16.08
C ALA A 120 -3.10 5.15 16.73
N ILE A 121 -2.79 6.39 16.33
CA ILE A 121 -1.72 7.19 16.93
C ILE A 121 -2.09 7.50 18.39
N ALA A 122 -1.20 7.13 19.30
CA ALA A 122 -1.43 7.35 20.72
C ALA A 122 -1.38 8.86 21.05
N PRO A 123 -2.35 9.41 21.82
CA PRO A 123 -2.43 10.85 22.08
C PRO A 123 -1.19 11.45 22.75
N HIS A 124 -0.41 10.64 23.48
CA HIS A 124 0.80 11.08 24.17
C HIS A 124 2.01 11.27 23.23
N LEU A 125 1.89 10.95 21.93
CA LEU A 125 2.97 11.13 20.95
C LEU A 125 3.09 12.56 20.43
N GLY A 126 2.08 13.42 20.64
CA GLY A 126 2.10 14.81 20.21
C GLY A 126 0.81 15.27 19.55
N GLU A 127 0.80 16.53 19.13
CA GLU A 127 -0.30 17.13 18.36
C GLU A 127 -0.31 16.55 16.94
N ILE A 128 -1.49 16.16 16.46
CA ILE A 128 -1.66 15.57 15.13
C ILE A 128 -2.25 16.61 14.17
N ALA A 129 -1.54 16.90 13.08
CA ALA A 129 -2.05 17.66 11.96
C ALA A 129 -2.17 16.77 10.71
N VAL A 130 -3.27 16.92 9.97
CA VAL A 130 -3.61 16.06 8.82
C VAL A 130 -3.76 16.91 7.57
N ASN A 131 -3.08 16.55 6.48
CA ASN A 131 -3.14 17.22 5.16
C ASN A 131 -2.86 18.73 5.20
N ARG A 132 -1.97 19.19 6.09
CA ARG A 132 -1.66 20.62 6.31
C ARG A 132 -0.18 20.90 6.09
N ALA A 133 0.12 22.11 5.61
CA ALA A 133 1.48 22.64 5.64
C ALA A 133 1.92 22.86 7.09
N ILE A 134 3.21 22.69 7.36
CA ILE A 134 3.76 22.82 8.71
C ILE A 134 4.05 24.31 8.98
N PRO A 135 3.44 24.90 10.02
CA PRO A 135 3.62 26.31 10.33
C PRO A 135 5.09 26.72 10.48
N GLY A 136 5.38 27.95 10.05
CA GLY A 136 6.71 28.52 10.12
C GLY A 136 7.69 27.99 9.07
N THR A 137 7.33 27.01 8.24
CA THR A 137 8.15 26.60 7.08
C THR A 137 7.66 27.29 5.81
N ASP A 138 8.57 27.64 4.89
CA ASP A 138 8.21 28.17 3.57
C ASP A 138 7.77 27.06 2.59
N SER A 139 7.53 25.85 3.10
CA SER A 139 7.18 24.70 2.28
C SER A 139 5.70 24.70 1.92
N LEU A 140 5.41 24.53 0.63
CA LEU A 140 4.05 24.28 0.13
C LEU A 140 3.68 22.78 0.18
N LEU A 141 4.46 21.96 0.89
CA LEU A 141 4.18 20.53 1.02
C LEU A 141 3.16 20.29 2.13
N HIS A 142 2.24 19.35 1.87
CA HIS A 142 1.24 18.90 2.81
C HIS A 142 1.46 17.40 3.05
N PRO A 143 2.24 17.01 4.07
CA PRO A 143 2.27 15.62 4.52
C PRO A 143 0.87 15.18 4.95
N ASP A 144 0.57 13.88 4.76
CA ASP A 144 -0.73 13.34 5.12
C ASP A 144 -0.95 13.40 6.63
N ILE A 145 0.08 13.07 7.42
CA ILE A 145 0.05 13.09 8.87
C ILE A 145 1.35 13.70 9.38
N VAL A 146 1.22 14.66 10.29
CA VAL A 146 2.31 15.24 11.06
C VAL A 146 1.99 15.06 12.53
N VAL A 147 2.92 14.47 13.28
CA VAL A 147 2.84 14.40 14.74
C VAL A 147 3.96 15.26 15.30
N THR A 148 3.60 16.25 16.12
CA THR A 148 4.56 17.19 16.72
C THR A 148 4.55 17.07 18.23
N ASP A 149 5.70 16.69 18.79
CA ASP A 149 6.00 16.71 20.21
C ASP A 149 6.91 17.91 20.49
N GLU A 150 6.32 19.02 20.96
CA GLU A 150 7.05 20.26 21.22
C GLU A 150 7.99 20.14 22.43
N ASP A 151 7.62 19.36 23.44
CA ASP A 151 8.41 19.19 24.66
C ASP A 151 9.73 18.48 24.37
N ARG A 152 9.68 17.43 23.52
CA ARG A 152 10.86 16.66 23.10
C ARG A 152 11.51 17.20 21.82
N LYS A 153 10.95 18.26 21.23
CA LYS A 153 11.36 18.78 19.92
C LYS A 153 11.43 17.68 18.87
N LYS A 154 10.39 16.87 18.76
CA LYS A 154 10.31 15.75 17.80
C LYS A 154 9.14 15.93 16.84
N ILE A 155 9.38 15.69 15.55
CA ILE A 155 8.36 15.69 14.50
C ILE A 155 8.39 14.36 13.74
N ILE A 156 7.23 13.77 13.54
CA ILE A 156 7.05 12.57 12.71
C ILE A 156 6.18 12.95 11.51
N LEU A 157 6.74 12.82 10.32
CA LEU A 157 6.06 12.99 9.04
C LEU A 157 5.71 11.62 8.49
N VAL A 158 4.42 11.34 8.32
CA VAL A 158 3.95 10.09 7.71
C VAL A 158 3.09 10.41 6.51
N ASP A 159 3.39 9.75 5.40
CA ASP A 159 2.61 9.85 4.17
C ASP A 159 2.03 8.49 3.77
N VAL A 160 0.75 8.45 3.45
CA VAL A 160 0.04 7.22 3.08
C VAL A 160 0.13 7.04 1.58
N THR A 161 0.40 5.81 1.15
CA THR A 161 0.40 5.51 -0.28
C THR A 161 -0.15 4.13 -0.58
N VAL A 162 -0.95 4.09 -1.65
CA VAL A 162 -1.68 2.89 -2.06
C VAL A 162 -1.27 2.45 -3.46
N PRO A 163 -0.05 1.92 -3.64
CA PRO A 163 0.46 1.47 -4.93
C PRO A 163 -0.16 0.13 -5.35
N PHE A 164 -0.10 -0.18 -6.64
CA PHE A 164 -0.39 -1.53 -7.12
C PHE A 164 0.76 -2.49 -6.75
N GLU A 165 0.43 -3.71 -6.34
CA GLU A 165 1.37 -4.77 -5.93
C GLU A 165 2.12 -5.40 -7.11
N ASN A 166 2.83 -4.59 -7.88
CA ASN A 166 3.76 -5.09 -8.89
C ASN A 166 5.09 -5.48 -8.26
N ARG A 167 5.06 -6.55 -7.46
CA ARG A 167 6.21 -7.08 -6.69
C ARG A 167 6.72 -6.11 -5.63
N THR A 168 7.70 -6.58 -4.85
CA THR A 168 8.28 -5.78 -3.75
C THR A 168 8.91 -4.46 -4.22
N THR A 169 9.39 -4.42 -5.46
CA THR A 169 10.04 -3.23 -6.03
C THR A 169 9.09 -2.04 -6.11
N ALA A 170 7.80 -2.26 -6.39
CA ALA A 170 6.81 -1.19 -6.42
C ALA A 170 6.66 -0.50 -5.06
N PHE A 171 6.72 -1.26 -3.97
CA PHE A 171 6.59 -0.75 -2.60
C PHE A 171 7.84 0.04 -2.19
N ARG A 172 9.03 -0.53 -2.42
CA ARG A 172 10.31 0.17 -2.16
C ARG A 172 10.40 1.49 -2.90
N GLN A 173 10.03 1.50 -4.18
CA GLN A 173 10.03 2.72 -4.99
C GLN A 173 8.96 3.72 -4.52
N ALA A 174 7.79 3.26 -4.09
CA ALA A 174 6.76 4.14 -3.54
C ALA A 174 7.22 4.83 -2.26
N ARG A 175 7.86 4.09 -1.34
CA ARG A 175 8.45 4.63 -0.11
C ARG A 175 9.57 5.61 -0.42
N ALA A 176 10.54 5.21 -1.24
CA ALA A 176 11.69 6.05 -1.61
C ALA A 176 11.25 7.40 -2.19
N ARG A 177 10.25 7.42 -3.09
CA ARG A 177 9.71 8.66 -3.66
C ARG A 177 9.10 9.60 -2.61
N LYS A 178 8.47 9.06 -1.56
CA LYS A 178 7.88 9.88 -0.49
C LYS A 178 8.97 10.43 0.44
N LEU A 179 9.96 9.62 0.79
CA LEU A 179 11.12 10.07 1.56
C LEU A 179 11.87 11.19 0.83
N GLU A 180 12.15 11.00 -0.47
CA GLU A 180 12.80 12.00 -1.31
C GLU A 180 11.97 13.28 -1.42
N LYS A 181 10.65 13.16 -1.60
CA LYS A 181 9.73 14.30 -1.67
C LYS A 181 9.79 15.19 -0.42
N TYR A 182 9.84 14.59 0.77
CA TYR A 182 9.81 15.34 2.04
C TYR A 182 11.19 15.62 2.63
N ALA A 183 12.28 15.10 2.05
CA ALA A 183 13.63 15.33 2.56
C ALA A 183 13.96 16.83 2.76
N PRO A 184 13.67 17.75 1.81
CA PRO A 184 13.94 19.18 2.02
C PRO A 184 13.15 19.80 3.18
N LEU A 185 11.90 19.36 3.38
CA LEU A 185 11.07 19.81 4.51
C LEU A 185 11.64 19.28 5.83
N ALA A 186 12.05 18.01 5.86
CA ALA A 186 12.68 17.43 7.04
C ALA A 186 13.97 18.15 7.41
N ASP A 187 14.81 18.51 6.44
CA ASP A 187 16.05 19.25 6.67
C ASP A 187 15.78 20.67 7.19
N THR A 188 14.76 21.35 6.66
CA THR A 188 14.32 22.66 7.16
C THR A 188 13.87 22.59 8.62
N LEU A 189 13.16 21.54 9.01
CA LEU A 189 12.71 21.32 10.39
C LEU A 189 13.87 20.93 11.31
N ARG A 190 14.82 20.12 10.84
CA ARG A 190 16.06 19.79 11.58
C ARG A 190 16.90 21.03 11.85
N ALA A 191 17.03 21.91 10.86
CA ALA A 191 17.74 23.18 11.02
C ALA A 191 17.12 24.09 12.11
N LYS A 192 15.84 23.87 12.45
CA LYS A 192 15.13 24.57 13.55
C LYS A 192 15.25 23.86 14.90
N GLY A 193 16.05 22.80 14.99
CA GLY A 193 16.30 22.08 16.23
C GLY A 193 15.35 20.91 16.50
N TYR A 194 14.53 20.49 15.54
CA TYR A 194 13.69 19.30 15.70
C TYR A 194 14.43 18.02 15.32
N GLU A 195 14.19 16.96 16.08
CA GLU A 195 14.43 15.60 15.62
C GLU A 195 13.29 15.18 14.67
N VAL A 196 13.61 14.91 13.40
CA VAL A 196 12.59 14.66 12.37
C VAL A 196 12.68 13.26 11.81
N TYR A 197 11.58 12.52 11.96
CA TYR A 197 11.35 11.22 11.35
C TYR A 197 10.44 11.38 10.15
N THR A 198 10.77 10.73 9.04
CA THR A 198 9.95 10.76 7.83
C THR A 198 9.77 9.34 7.37
N ASP A 199 8.53 8.93 7.17
CA ASP A 199 8.22 7.61 6.65
C ASP A 199 6.94 7.58 5.80
N ALA A 200 6.71 6.46 5.12
CA ALA A 200 5.50 6.24 4.34
C ALA A 200 4.78 4.95 4.77
N LEU A 201 3.50 5.06 5.08
CA LEU A 201 2.65 3.90 5.28
C LEU A 201 2.22 3.33 3.92
N ILE A 202 2.75 2.17 3.55
CA ILE A 202 2.43 1.52 2.28
C ILE A 202 1.37 0.43 2.50
N VAL A 203 0.21 0.57 1.85
CA VAL A 203 -0.81 -0.48 1.77
C VAL A 203 -1.14 -0.70 0.31
N GLY A 204 -0.98 -1.91 -0.22
CA GLY A 204 -1.22 -2.17 -1.63
C GLY A 204 -2.70 -2.08 -2.03
N ALA A 205 -2.97 -1.79 -3.29
CA ALA A 205 -4.32 -1.65 -3.85
C ALA A 205 -5.17 -2.95 -3.77
N LEU A 206 -4.52 -4.11 -3.61
CA LEU A 206 -5.10 -5.44 -3.39
C LEU A 206 -4.86 -5.95 -1.96
N GLY A 207 -4.58 -5.04 -1.02
CA GLY A 207 -4.51 -5.33 0.42
C GLY A 207 -3.21 -5.98 0.88
N ALA A 208 -2.10 -5.79 0.17
CA ALA A 208 -0.79 -6.18 0.72
C ALA A 208 -0.29 -5.16 1.76
N TRP A 209 0.19 -5.65 2.90
CA TRP A 209 0.90 -4.87 3.89
C TRP A 209 2.40 -4.87 3.59
N ASP A 210 3.05 -3.71 3.63
CA ASP A 210 4.50 -3.63 3.51
C ASP A 210 5.15 -3.97 4.86
N PRO A 211 6.07 -4.94 4.93
CA PRO A 211 6.75 -5.27 6.19
C PRO A 211 7.54 -4.10 6.81
N LEU A 212 7.87 -3.06 6.04
CA LEU A 212 8.52 -1.85 6.54
C LEU A 212 7.55 -0.85 7.19
N ASN A 213 6.28 -1.23 7.37
CA ASN A 213 5.35 -0.46 8.21
C ASN A 213 5.49 -0.76 9.71
N GLU A 214 6.29 -1.76 10.08
CA GLU A 214 6.53 -2.25 11.45
C GLU A 214 7.87 -1.76 12.02
#